data_AF-A0A6A7KJP5-F1
#
_entry.id   AF-A0A6A7KJP5-F1
#
_cell.length_a   1.000
_cell.length_b   1.000
_cell.length_c   1.000
_cell.angle_alpha   90.00
_cell.angle_beta   90.00
_cell.angle_gamma   90.00
#
_symmetry.space_group_name_H-M   'P 1'
#
loop_
_entity.id
_entity.type
_entity.pdbx_description
1 polymer ?
#
loop_
_entity_poly.entity_id
_entity_poly.type
_entity_poly.pdbx_seq_one_letter_code
_entity_poly.pdbx_strand_id
1 'polypeptide(L)'
;MPSETVKLTAKFKLKTEPEGLEDLFSLYSDIVNFLLDYAFENNITSFYRLKKETYKGLRREYPDLPSHYLYTACQMVTSIHKSYRKRKRRGKANGKPVFKKQVIMLDDHLFKLDLDGGFVKLSTPGGRLELEFYPAKYHEKFRGWKIGQAWLVKNQMGIFLHVVFSREVEVRESKAVVGVDLNENNVTISLPNGEFIQIITHEREIRTGYFLKRRRIQKKLKTGKKRRELLEKYGERERNRLNDLYHKLANKIVELAERYG
;
A
#
# COMPACT_ATOMS: atom_id res chain seq x y z
N MET A 1 -14.36 25.16 11.94
CA MET A 1 -15.10 24.11 11.20
C MET A 1 -14.46 22.76 11.50
N PRO A 2 -15.20 21.63 11.48
CA PRO A 2 -14.58 20.32 11.67
C PRO A 2 -13.53 20.07 10.59
N SER A 3 -12.35 19.62 11.00
CA SER A 3 -11.23 19.30 10.12
C SER A 3 -10.97 17.80 10.16
N GLU A 4 -10.73 17.20 9.00
CA GLU A 4 -10.36 15.78 8.88
C GLU A 4 -8.92 15.63 8.37
N THR A 5 -8.21 14.64 8.87
CA THR A 5 -6.88 14.28 8.35
C THR A 5 -7.03 13.26 7.23
N VAL A 6 -6.76 13.68 6.00
CA VAL A 6 -6.65 12.77 4.85
C VAL A 6 -5.24 12.21 4.79
N LYS A 7 -5.11 10.88 4.64
CA LYS A 7 -3.83 10.20 4.46
C LYS A 7 -3.80 9.46 3.13
N LEU A 8 -2.76 9.69 2.34
CA LEU A 8 -2.55 9.05 1.04
C LEU A 8 -1.10 8.57 0.91
N THR A 9 -0.87 7.50 0.16
CA THR A 9 0.49 6.99 -0.11
C THR A 9 0.89 7.28 -1.55
N ALA A 10 2.07 7.87 -1.74
CA ALA A 10 2.70 8.03 -3.05
C ALA A 10 3.84 7.03 -3.23
N LYS A 11 4.12 6.64 -4.48
CA LYS A 11 5.18 5.68 -4.82
C LYS A 11 6.26 6.37 -5.67
N PHE A 12 7.50 6.34 -5.20
CA PHE A 12 8.64 6.89 -5.91
C PHE A 12 9.54 5.74 -6.34
N LYS A 13 9.73 5.56 -7.65
CA LYS A 13 10.65 4.54 -8.17
C LYS A 13 12.06 5.12 -8.10
N LEU A 14 12.97 4.45 -7.42
CA LEU A 14 14.38 4.87 -7.36
C LEU A 14 15.06 4.65 -8.71
N LYS A 15 15.97 5.56 -9.09
CA LYS A 15 16.69 5.46 -10.36
C LYS A 15 17.77 4.40 -10.33
N THR A 16 18.46 4.30 -9.20
CA THR A 16 19.58 3.39 -8.98
C THR A 16 19.27 2.44 -7.83
N GLU A 17 19.80 1.22 -7.92
CA GLU A 17 19.92 0.32 -6.77
C GLU A 17 21.30 0.57 -6.15
N PRO A 18 21.40 1.32 -5.06
CA PRO A 18 22.68 1.63 -4.44
C PRO A 18 23.31 0.38 -3.81
N GLU A 19 24.63 0.34 -3.85
CA GLU A 19 25.43 -0.71 -3.22
C GLU A 19 25.20 -0.74 -1.69
N GLY A 20 25.14 -1.93 -1.09
CA GLY A 20 24.87 -2.13 0.34
C GLY A 20 23.40 -2.04 0.77
N LEU A 21 22.47 -1.63 -0.11
CA LEU A 21 21.05 -1.60 0.24
C LEU A 21 20.42 -3.00 0.29
N GLU A 22 20.97 -3.96 -0.46
CA GLU A 22 20.54 -5.36 -0.40
C GLU A 22 20.86 -6.01 0.94
N ASP A 23 22.04 -5.71 1.47
CA ASP A 23 22.44 -6.17 2.81
C ASP A 23 21.52 -5.59 3.87
N LEU A 24 21.13 -4.32 3.72
CA LEU A 24 20.18 -3.68 4.63
C LEU A 24 18.78 -4.33 4.58
N PHE A 25 18.28 -4.70 3.40
CA PHE A 25 17.02 -5.43 3.29
C PHE A 25 17.10 -6.81 3.95
N SER A 26 18.19 -7.54 3.71
CA SER A 26 18.42 -8.87 4.27
C SER A 26 18.51 -8.80 5.80
N LEU A 27 19.37 -7.91 6.31
CA LEU A 27 19.51 -7.65 7.74
C LEU A 27 18.18 -7.27 8.41
N TYR A 28 17.42 -6.34 7.81
CA TYR A 28 16.14 -5.93 8.36
C TYR A 28 15.12 -7.08 8.35
N SER A 29 15.10 -7.91 7.30
CA SER A 29 14.27 -9.10 7.21
C SER A 29 14.60 -10.11 8.31
N ASP A 30 15.88 -10.31 8.61
CA ASP A 30 16.34 -11.22 9.66
C ASP A 30 15.92 -10.72 11.05
N ILE A 31 16.15 -9.43 11.33
CA ILE A 31 15.68 -8.79 12.57
C ILE A 31 14.16 -8.91 12.72
N VAL A 32 13.40 -8.67 11.64
CA VAL A 32 11.93 -8.80 11.66
C VAL A 32 11.50 -10.23 11.95
N ASN A 33 12.14 -11.25 11.35
CA ASN A 33 11.80 -12.65 11.61
C ASN A 33 12.17 -13.06 13.05
N PHE A 34 13.35 -12.67 13.55
CA PHE A 34 13.73 -12.89 14.95
C PHE A 34 12.69 -12.29 15.92
N LEU A 35 12.33 -11.03 15.71
CA LEU A 35 11.33 -10.34 16.53
C LEU A 35 9.93 -10.96 16.40
N LEU A 36 9.56 -11.43 15.20
CA LEU A 36 8.28 -12.08 14.94
C LEU A 36 8.19 -13.43 15.64
N ASP A 37 9.28 -14.16 15.68
CA ASP A 37 9.43 -15.41 16.41
C ASP A 37 9.26 -15.19 17.91
N TYR A 38 10.01 -14.23 18.46
CA TYR A 38 9.89 -13.84 19.86
C TYR A 38 8.46 -13.39 20.22
N ALA A 39 7.85 -12.55 19.38
CA ALA A 39 6.50 -12.05 19.60
C ALA A 39 5.43 -13.16 19.50
N PHE A 40 5.63 -14.15 18.63
CA PHE A 40 4.73 -15.29 18.49
C PHE A 40 4.81 -16.21 19.71
N GLU A 41 6.02 -16.59 20.13
CA GLU A 41 6.27 -17.48 21.27
C GLU A 41 5.79 -16.89 22.59
N ASN A 42 6.01 -15.58 22.79
CA ASN A 42 5.61 -14.86 24.00
C ASN A 42 4.22 -14.21 23.90
N ASN A 43 3.49 -14.44 22.79
CA ASN A 43 2.16 -13.88 22.51
C ASN A 43 2.09 -12.34 22.67
N ILE A 44 3.11 -11.61 22.24
CA ILE A 44 3.25 -10.16 22.41
C ILE A 44 2.55 -9.42 21.27
N THR A 45 1.58 -8.57 21.60
CA THR A 45 0.97 -7.64 20.64
C THR A 45 1.25 -6.17 20.92
N SER A 46 1.93 -5.87 22.03
CA SER A 46 2.28 -4.49 22.39
C SER A 46 3.67 -4.14 21.83
N PHE A 47 3.73 -3.03 21.09
CA PHE A 47 4.98 -2.48 20.59
C PHE A 47 5.94 -2.17 21.75
N TYR A 48 5.45 -1.49 22.78
CA TYR A 48 6.26 -1.10 23.93
C TYR A 48 6.86 -2.30 24.66
N ARG A 49 6.08 -3.38 24.83
CA ARG A 49 6.55 -4.61 25.46
C ARG A 49 7.63 -5.29 24.63
N LEU A 50 7.38 -5.50 23.33
CA LEU A 50 8.35 -6.12 22.43
C LEU A 50 9.67 -5.34 22.39
N LYS A 51 9.59 -4.01 22.27
CA LYS A 51 10.77 -3.15 22.31
C LYS A 51 11.53 -3.26 23.63
N LYS A 52 10.82 -3.17 24.76
CA LYS A 52 11.43 -3.22 26.10
C LYS A 52 12.23 -4.51 26.30
N GLU A 53 11.69 -5.64 25.85
CA GLU A 53 12.28 -6.96 26.05
C GLU A 53 13.44 -7.26 25.09
N THR A 54 13.43 -6.74 23.87
CA THR A 54 14.40 -7.13 22.81
C THR A 54 15.44 -6.07 22.46
N TYR A 55 15.15 -4.78 22.68
CA TYR A 55 15.96 -3.67 22.16
C TYR A 55 17.42 -3.69 22.66
N LYS A 56 17.65 -3.96 23.95
CA LYS A 56 19.01 -3.95 24.51
C LYS A 56 19.89 -5.05 23.91
N GLY A 57 19.32 -6.22 23.62
CA GLY A 57 20.04 -7.33 22.97
C GLY A 57 20.38 -6.97 21.53
N LEU A 58 19.36 -6.58 20.76
CA LEU A 58 19.53 -6.17 19.36
C LEU A 58 20.49 -4.98 19.20
N ARG A 59 20.52 -4.04 20.15
CA ARG A 59 21.45 -2.91 20.08
C ARG A 59 22.91 -3.30 20.28
N ARG A 60 23.17 -4.35 21.07
CA ARG A 60 24.52 -4.91 21.26
C ARG A 60 24.97 -5.69 20.03
N GLU A 61 24.06 -6.42 19.42
CA GLU A 61 24.31 -7.23 18.22
C GLU A 61 24.51 -6.36 16.97
N TYR A 62 23.75 -5.26 16.85
CA TYR A 62 23.79 -4.34 15.72
C TYR A 62 24.14 -2.91 16.18
N PRO A 63 25.40 -2.64 16.58
CA PRO A 63 25.81 -1.31 17.05
C PRO A 63 25.83 -0.25 15.94
N ASP A 64 26.18 -0.63 14.72
CA ASP A 64 26.31 0.31 13.60
C ASP A 64 24.97 0.62 12.90
N LEU A 65 23.96 -0.22 13.11
CA LEU A 65 22.63 0.01 12.55
C LEU A 65 21.99 1.26 13.21
N PRO A 66 21.42 2.22 12.46
CA PRO A 66 20.68 3.31 13.08
C PRO A 66 19.56 2.77 13.97
N SER A 67 19.51 3.26 15.22
CA SER A 67 18.67 2.66 16.27
C SER A 67 17.19 2.53 15.87
N HIS A 68 16.67 3.48 15.10
CA HIS A 68 15.29 3.51 14.66
C HIS A 68 14.89 2.34 13.74
N TYR A 69 15.83 1.65 13.09
CA TYR A 69 15.51 0.40 12.39
C TYR A 69 14.96 -0.68 13.34
N LEU A 70 15.47 -0.74 14.57
CA LEU A 70 14.95 -1.66 15.59
C LEU A 70 13.55 -1.25 16.06
N TYR A 71 13.28 0.06 16.12
CA TYR A 71 11.96 0.60 16.46
C TYR A 71 10.95 0.27 15.38
N THR A 72 11.27 0.57 14.12
CA THR A 72 10.37 0.29 13.00
C THR A 72 10.18 -1.23 12.82
N ALA A 73 11.21 -2.05 13.03
CA ALA A 73 11.07 -3.51 13.04
C ALA A 73 10.06 -3.99 14.10
N CYS A 74 10.17 -3.51 15.34
CA CYS A 74 9.20 -3.82 16.40
C CYS A 74 7.76 -3.40 16.03
N GLN A 75 7.60 -2.19 15.48
CA GLN A 75 6.28 -1.69 15.07
C GLN A 75 5.70 -2.52 13.91
N MET A 76 6.54 -2.91 12.93
CA MET A 76 6.13 -3.77 11.82
C MET A 76 5.70 -5.16 12.34
N VAL A 77 6.51 -5.77 13.19
CA VAL A 77 6.25 -7.10 13.77
C VAL A 77 4.94 -7.13 14.55
N THR A 78 4.70 -6.14 15.41
CA THR A 78 3.43 -6.11 16.17
C THR A 78 2.20 -5.96 15.28
N SER A 79 2.32 -5.23 14.16
CA SER A 79 1.27 -5.10 13.15
C SER A 79 1.03 -6.42 12.41
N ILE A 80 2.10 -7.11 12.00
CA ILE A 80 2.06 -8.44 11.36
C ILE A 80 1.41 -9.45 12.31
N HIS A 81 1.87 -9.51 13.57
CA HIS A 81 1.40 -10.48 14.54
C HIS A 81 -0.10 -10.28 14.87
N LYS A 82 -0.55 -9.04 15.07
CA LYS A 82 -1.99 -8.73 15.25
C LYS A 82 -2.83 -9.20 14.06
N SER A 83 -2.36 -8.94 12.84
CA SER A 83 -3.04 -9.37 11.61
C SER A 83 -3.10 -10.90 11.50
N TYR A 84 -1.98 -11.57 11.76
CA TYR A 84 -1.90 -13.03 11.81
C TYR A 84 -2.91 -13.61 12.81
N ARG A 85 -2.96 -13.10 14.05
CA ARG A 85 -3.92 -13.55 15.08
C ARG A 85 -5.36 -13.41 14.60
N LYS A 86 -5.72 -12.28 13.97
CA LYS A 86 -7.06 -12.06 13.40
C LYS A 86 -7.38 -13.08 12.30
N ARG A 87 -6.41 -13.43 11.44
CA ARG A 87 -6.58 -14.44 10.39
C ARG A 87 -6.68 -15.85 10.95
N LYS A 88 -5.88 -16.20 11.96
CA LYS A 88 -5.89 -17.51 12.62
C LYS A 88 -7.26 -17.79 13.25
N ARG A 89 -7.84 -16.81 13.96
CA ARG A 89 -9.21 -16.91 14.52
C ARG A 89 -10.30 -17.16 13.47
N ARG A 90 -10.04 -16.79 12.20
CA ARG A 90 -10.95 -17.00 11.07
C ARG A 90 -10.64 -18.29 10.28
N GLY A 91 -9.72 -19.13 10.74
CA GLY A 91 -9.27 -20.33 10.03
C GLY A 91 -8.48 -20.03 8.74
N LYS A 92 -7.98 -18.80 8.56
CA LYS A 92 -7.31 -18.33 7.32
C LYS A 92 -5.78 -18.27 7.42
N ALA A 93 -5.21 -18.78 8.51
CA ALA A 93 -3.78 -18.84 8.75
C ALA A 93 -3.46 -19.99 9.72
N ASN A 94 -2.43 -20.78 9.40
CA ASN A 94 -1.95 -21.91 10.17
C ASN A 94 -0.43 -21.78 10.37
N GLY A 95 0.11 -22.45 11.38
CA GLY A 95 1.55 -22.43 11.69
C GLY A 95 2.07 -21.07 12.16
N LYS A 96 3.39 -20.92 12.26
CA LYS A 96 4.07 -19.68 12.68
C LYS A 96 4.08 -18.66 11.53
N PRO A 97 3.84 -17.35 11.77
CA PRO A 97 3.99 -16.35 10.74
C PRO A 97 5.47 -16.17 10.37
N VAL A 98 5.77 -16.04 9.07
CA VAL A 98 7.12 -15.80 8.55
C VAL A 98 7.10 -14.59 7.62
N PHE A 99 8.05 -13.69 7.80
CA PHE A 99 8.24 -12.53 6.94
C PHE A 99 9.17 -12.88 5.78
N LYS A 100 8.65 -12.78 4.55
CA LYS A 100 9.35 -13.18 3.31
C LYS A 100 9.53 -12.04 2.31
N LYS A 101 9.24 -10.80 2.73
CA LYS A 101 9.19 -9.65 1.82
C LYS A 101 10.46 -8.82 1.98
N GLN A 102 10.96 -8.30 0.86
CA GLN A 102 12.03 -7.32 0.83
C GLN A 102 11.45 -5.92 1.07
N VAL A 103 11.09 -5.66 2.34
CA VAL A 103 10.42 -4.41 2.76
C VAL A 103 11.00 -3.90 4.08
N ILE A 104 11.36 -2.63 4.08
CA ILE A 104 11.85 -1.90 5.25
C ILE A 104 10.83 -0.81 5.60
N MET A 105 10.47 -0.66 6.87
CA MET A 105 9.69 0.49 7.31
C MET A 105 10.61 1.59 7.83
N LEU A 106 10.33 2.81 7.40
CA LEU A 106 11.12 4.01 7.68
C LEU A 106 10.24 5.01 8.43
N ASP A 107 10.76 5.55 9.52
CA ASP A 107 10.19 6.70 10.21
C ASP A 107 10.97 7.98 9.87
N ASP A 108 10.56 9.10 10.47
CA ASP A 108 11.12 10.43 10.29
C ASP A 108 12.62 10.55 10.65
N HIS A 109 13.20 9.58 11.36
CA HIS A 109 14.62 9.54 11.69
C HIS A 109 15.44 8.80 10.63
N LEU A 110 14.80 7.88 9.91
CA LEU A 110 15.45 7.02 8.93
C LEU A 110 15.44 7.59 7.51
N PHE A 111 14.55 8.54 7.20
CA PHE A 111 14.54 9.15 5.87
C PHE A 111 14.12 10.63 5.87
N LYS A 112 14.54 11.34 4.83
CA LYS A 112 14.03 12.66 4.45
C LYS A 112 13.77 12.69 2.95
N LEU A 113 12.55 13.06 2.57
CA LEU A 113 12.16 13.20 1.17
C LEU A 113 12.27 14.65 0.73
N ASP A 114 12.99 14.89 -0.36
CA ASP A 114 12.97 16.15 -1.09
C ASP A 114 12.19 15.94 -2.40
N LEU A 115 10.94 16.43 -2.42
CA LEU A 115 10.06 16.32 -3.58
C LEU A 115 10.52 17.21 -4.73
N ASP A 116 11.09 18.38 -4.44
CA ASP A 116 11.45 19.37 -5.44
C ASP A 116 12.84 19.09 -6.03
N GLY A 117 13.76 18.64 -5.19
CA GLY A 117 15.08 18.15 -5.61
C GLY A 117 15.06 16.77 -6.26
N GLY A 118 13.98 15.98 -6.08
CA GLY A 118 13.84 14.67 -6.72
C GLY A 118 14.68 13.55 -6.07
N PHE A 119 15.04 13.69 -4.80
CA PHE A 119 15.85 12.72 -4.07
C PHE A 119 15.29 12.40 -2.67
N VAL A 120 15.71 11.26 -2.13
CA VAL A 120 15.47 10.86 -0.74
C VAL A 120 16.80 10.61 -0.06
N LYS A 121 16.96 11.14 1.15
CA LYS A 121 18.08 10.85 2.04
C LYS A 121 17.68 9.72 2.97
N LEU A 122 18.41 8.61 2.94
CA LEU A 122 18.20 7.43 3.77
C LEU A 122 19.35 7.29 4.78
N SER A 123 19.04 7.10 6.05
CA SER A 123 20.04 6.79 7.08
C SER A 123 20.38 5.30 7.00
N THR A 124 21.62 4.94 6.72
CA THR A 124 22.11 3.55 6.67
C THR A 124 23.24 3.35 7.69
N PRO A 125 23.71 2.10 7.93
CA PRO A 125 24.89 1.87 8.77
C PRO A 125 26.15 2.62 8.28
N GLY A 126 26.29 2.79 6.96
CA GLY A 126 27.41 3.51 6.34
C GLY A 126 27.24 5.03 6.28
N GLY A 127 26.22 5.59 6.93
CA GLY A 127 25.92 7.02 6.90
C GLY A 127 24.67 7.37 6.12
N ARG A 128 24.53 8.63 5.68
CA ARG A 128 23.36 9.06 4.89
C ARG A 128 23.61 8.84 3.40
N LEU A 129 22.72 8.08 2.79
CA LEU A 129 22.71 7.79 1.36
C LEU A 129 21.66 8.66 0.67
N GLU A 130 22.05 9.35 -0.40
CA GLU A 130 21.15 10.15 -1.22
C GLU A 130 20.73 9.36 -2.47
N LEU A 131 19.42 9.23 -2.69
CA LEU A 131 18.85 8.39 -3.74
C LEU A 131 17.88 9.20 -4.58
N GLU A 132 18.18 9.31 -5.87
CA GLU A 132 17.28 9.91 -6.83
C GLU A 132 16.09 9.00 -7.14
N PHE A 133 14.94 9.60 -7.37
CA PHE A 133 13.76 8.90 -7.88
C PHE A 133 13.27 9.51 -9.19
N TYR A 134 12.46 8.76 -9.93
CA TYR A 134 11.77 9.27 -11.12
C TYR A 134 10.58 10.15 -10.69
N PRO A 135 10.62 11.47 -10.94
CA PRO A 135 9.48 12.33 -10.66
C PRO A 135 8.35 12.02 -11.66
N ALA A 136 7.12 12.10 -11.18
CA ALA A 136 5.92 11.95 -11.99
C ALA A 136 4.95 13.07 -11.66
N LYS A 137 4.17 13.52 -12.65
CA LYS A 137 3.19 14.61 -12.49
C LYS A 137 2.27 14.44 -11.28
N TYR A 138 1.88 13.20 -10.97
CA TYR A 138 1.01 12.94 -9.83
C TYR A 138 1.68 13.16 -8.46
N HIS A 139 3.01 13.22 -8.38
CA HIS A 139 3.74 13.53 -7.15
C HIS A 139 3.53 14.98 -6.72
N GLU A 140 3.32 15.89 -7.67
CA GLU A 140 3.15 17.33 -7.43
C GLU A 140 2.00 17.62 -6.46
N LYS A 141 0.94 16.81 -6.47
CA LYS A 141 -0.23 16.99 -5.59
C LYS A 141 0.10 16.84 -4.10
N PHE A 142 1.24 16.23 -3.77
CA PHE A 142 1.71 16.03 -2.39
C PHE A 142 2.61 17.18 -1.90
N ARG A 143 2.88 18.19 -2.73
CA ARG A 143 3.58 19.41 -2.28
C ARG A 143 2.81 20.07 -1.13
N GLY A 144 3.54 20.43 -0.08
CA GLY A 144 2.98 21.01 1.14
C GLY A 144 2.22 20.04 2.04
N TRP A 145 2.10 18.75 1.69
CA TRP A 145 1.54 17.76 2.61
C TRP A 145 2.58 17.32 3.63
N LYS A 146 2.13 17.03 4.86
CA LYS A 146 2.99 16.50 5.92
C LYS A 146 3.45 15.09 5.55
N ILE A 147 4.76 14.87 5.58
CA ILE A 147 5.38 13.56 5.37
C ILE A 147 5.22 12.72 6.64
N GLY A 148 4.75 11.48 6.48
CA GLY A 148 4.62 10.48 7.52
C GLY A 148 5.64 9.35 7.36
N GLN A 149 5.26 8.14 7.77
CA GLN A 149 6.12 6.95 7.60
C GLN A 149 6.26 6.58 6.12
N ALA A 150 7.33 5.86 5.81
CA ALA A 150 7.56 5.31 4.49
C ALA A 150 7.92 3.81 4.54
N TRP A 151 7.82 3.17 3.38
CA TRP A 151 8.31 1.81 3.17
C TRP A 151 9.24 1.78 1.96
N LEU A 152 10.43 1.25 2.15
CA LEU A 152 11.29 0.87 1.05
C LEU A 152 10.90 -0.54 0.62
N VAL A 153 10.61 -0.74 -0.66
CA VAL A 153 10.06 -1.99 -1.19
C VAL A 153 10.86 -2.40 -2.42
N LYS A 154 11.55 -3.55 -2.35
CA LYS A 154 12.22 -4.16 -3.50
C LYS A 154 11.31 -5.21 -4.14
N ASN A 155 11.21 -5.17 -5.47
CA ASN A 155 10.53 -6.18 -6.26
C ASN A 155 11.19 -6.32 -7.65
N GLN A 156 10.62 -7.14 -8.53
CA GLN A 156 11.17 -7.41 -9.88
C GLN A 156 11.30 -6.16 -10.77
N MET A 157 10.57 -5.07 -10.48
CA MET A 157 10.62 -3.82 -11.23
C MET A 157 11.63 -2.80 -10.66
N GLY A 158 12.34 -3.17 -9.60
CA GLY A 158 13.30 -2.33 -8.88
C GLY A 158 12.84 -1.95 -7.48
N ILE A 159 13.43 -0.87 -6.96
CA ILE A 159 13.20 -0.37 -5.60
C ILE A 159 12.24 0.82 -5.62
N PHE A 160 11.26 0.78 -4.73
CA PHE A 160 10.25 1.82 -4.58
C PHE A 160 10.23 2.35 -3.15
N LEU A 161 10.16 3.66 -3.01
CA LEU A 161 9.83 4.32 -1.75
C LEU A 161 8.32 4.62 -1.73
N HIS A 162 7.60 4.04 -0.81
CA HIS A 162 6.18 4.29 -0.57
C HIS A 162 6.03 5.25 0.61
N VAL A 163 5.74 6.53 0.36
CA VAL A 163 5.68 7.55 1.42
C VAL A 163 4.23 7.88 1.72
N VAL A 164 3.86 7.90 3.00
CA VAL A 164 2.56 8.38 3.46
C VAL A 164 2.62 9.89 3.59
N PHE A 165 1.64 10.56 3.00
CA PHE A 165 1.40 11.98 3.15
C PHE A 165 0.09 12.19 3.89
N SER A 166 0.05 13.22 4.72
CA SER A 166 -1.17 13.65 5.41
C SER A 166 -1.41 15.14 5.25
N ARG A 167 -2.66 15.54 5.11
CA ARG A 167 -3.08 16.93 5.10
C ARG A 167 -4.38 17.07 5.87
N GLU A 168 -4.51 18.16 6.62
CA GLU A 168 -5.78 18.56 7.21
C GLU A 168 -6.64 19.25 6.14
N VAL A 169 -7.88 18.77 6.03
CA VAL A 169 -8.87 19.29 5.11
C VAL A 169 -10.06 19.74 5.93
N GLU A 170 -10.50 20.98 5.69
CA GLU A 170 -11.72 21.49 6.29
C GLU A 170 -12.92 20.79 5.67
N VAL A 171 -13.75 20.18 6.51
CA VAL A 171 -15.02 19.62 6.08
C VAL A 171 -15.98 20.80 5.93
N ARG A 172 -16.38 21.06 4.69
CA ARG A 172 -17.37 22.08 4.36
C ARG A 172 -18.76 21.45 4.43
N GLU A 173 -19.74 22.23 4.89
CA GLU A 173 -21.14 21.84 4.72
C GLU A 173 -21.48 21.80 3.23
N SER A 174 -22.13 20.72 2.80
CA SER A 174 -22.58 20.56 1.42
C SER A 174 -23.67 21.57 1.10
N LYS A 175 -23.49 22.38 0.05
CA LYS A 175 -24.51 23.35 -0.39
C LYS A 175 -25.60 22.68 -1.22
N ALA A 176 -25.25 21.63 -1.94
CA ALA A 176 -26.20 20.78 -2.64
C ALA A 176 -25.79 19.31 -2.55
N VAL A 177 -26.73 18.42 -2.89
CA VAL A 177 -26.56 16.98 -2.85
C VAL A 177 -26.75 16.42 -4.25
N VAL A 178 -25.80 15.58 -4.67
CA VAL A 178 -25.89 14.82 -5.92
C VAL A 178 -26.30 13.39 -5.58
N GLY A 179 -27.43 12.93 -6.12
CA GLY A 179 -27.88 11.55 -5.96
C GLY A 179 -27.13 10.63 -6.94
N VAL A 180 -26.61 9.50 -6.48
CA VAL A 180 -25.91 8.52 -7.33
C VAL A 180 -26.57 7.16 -7.18
N ASP A 181 -27.17 6.67 -8.27
CA ASP A 181 -27.71 5.32 -8.39
C ASP A 181 -26.77 4.44 -9.21
N LEU A 182 -26.41 3.27 -8.64
CA LEU A 182 -25.42 2.36 -9.21
C LEU A 182 -26.12 1.08 -9.70
N ASN A 183 -26.05 0.83 -11.00
CA ASN A 183 -26.58 -0.37 -11.64
C ASN A 183 -25.46 -1.14 -12.38
N GLU A 184 -25.70 -2.40 -12.77
CA GLU A 184 -24.68 -3.27 -13.38
C GLU A 184 -24.07 -2.70 -14.67
N ASN A 185 -24.81 -1.86 -15.39
CA ASN A 185 -24.42 -1.33 -16.69
C ASN A 185 -24.53 0.18 -16.84
N ASN A 186 -24.97 0.87 -15.79
CA ASN A 186 -24.99 2.32 -15.80
C ASN A 186 -24.86 2.89 -14.39
N VAL A 187 -24.43 4.14 -14.34
CA VAL A 187 -24.55 4.98 -13.16
C VAL A 187 -25.42 6.17 -13.53
N THR A 188 -26.45 6.40 -12.73
CA THR A 188 -27.36 7.54 -12.92
C THR A 188 -27.08 8.55 -11.82
N ILE A 189 -26.83 9.79 -12.23
CA ILE A 189 -26.47 10.90 -11.36
C ILE A 189 -27.59 11.93 -11.45
N SER A 190 -28.27 12.19 -10.34
CA SER A 190 -29.27 13.23 -10.20
C SER A 190 -28.61 14.52 -9.71
N LEU A 191 -28.72 15.57 -10.50
CA LEU A 191 -28.14 16.87 -10.22
C LEU A 191 -29.11 17.77 -9.43
N PRO A 192 -28.60 18.77 -8.68
CA PRO A 192 -29.44 19.68 -7.90
C PRO A 192 -30.43 20.52 -8.72
N ASN A 193 -30.14 20.74 -10.00
CA ASN A 193 -31.01 21.46 -10.94
C ASN A 193 -32.17 20.58 -11.49
N GLY A 194 -32.29 19.33 -11.05
CA GLY A 194 -33.30 18.37 -11.50
C GLY A 194 -32.93 17.60 -12.77
N GLU A 195 -31.76 17.85 -13.36
CA GLU A 195 -31.27 17.09 -14.52
C GLU A 195 -30.66 15.75 -14.09
N PHE A 196 -30.63 14.80 -15.03
CA PHE A 196 -30.05 13.48 -14.84
C PHE A 196 -28.94 13.22 -15.85
N ILE A 197 -27.79 12.77 -15.36
CA ILE A 197 -26.68 12.29 -16.17
C ILE A 197 -26.62 10.77 -16.03
N GLN A 198 -26.71 10.07 -17.16
CA GLN A 198 -26.52 8.62 -17.19
C GLN A 198 -25.18 8.28 -17.84
N ILE A 199 -24.35 7.51 -17.13
CA ILE A 199 -23.06 7.01 -17.61
C ILE A 199 -23.19 5.52 -17.85
N ILE A 200 -23.11 5.09 -19.11
CA ILE A 200 -23.14 3.66 -19.48
C ILE A 200 -21.75 3.05 -19.23
N THR A 201 -21.67 1.99 -18.43
CA THR A 201 -20.40 1.40 -17.95
C THR A 201 -19.94 0.18 -18.75
N HIS A 202 -20.87 -0.53 -19.39
CA HIS A 202 -20.64 -1.83 -20.06
C HIS A 202 -19.94 -2.87 -19.17
N GLU A 203 -20.12 -2.79 -17.85
CA GLU A 203 -19.47 -3.69 -16.91
C GLU A 203 -19.93 -5.15 -17.09
N ARG A 204 -21.21 -5.36 -17.38
CA ARG A 204 -21.78 -6.70 -17.63
C ARG A 204 -21.11 -7.37 -18.83
N GLU A 205 -20.85 -6.65 -19.90
CA GLU A 205 -20.19 -7.16 -21.11
C GLU A 205 -18.75 -7.60 -20.78
N ILE A 206 -18.05 -6.80 -19.97
CA ILE A 206 -16.70 -7.14 -19.49
C ILE A 206 -16.78 -8.44 -18.68
N ARG A 207 -17.59 -8.48 -17.62
CA ARG A 207 -17.74 -9.66 -16.75
C ARG A 207 -18.14 -10.91 -17.52
N THR A 208 -19.11 -10.78 -18.43
CA THR A 208 -19.60 -11.88 -19.26
C THR A 208 -18.49 -12.42 -20.17
N GLY A 209 -17.74 -11.53 -20.83
CA GLY A 209 -16.61 -11.90 -21.67
C GLY A 209 -15.54 -12.70 -20.91
N TYR A 210 -15.17 -12.27 -19.70
CA TYR A 210 -14.18 -12.98 -18.87
C TYR A 210 -14.73 -14.26 -18.24
N PHE A 211 -16.01 -14.29 -17.84
CA PHE A 211 -16.68 -15.49 -17.38
C PHE A 211 -16.65 -16.60 -18.44
N LEU A 212 -17.01 -16.29 -19.69
CA LEU A 212 -16.97 -17.25 -20.78
C LEU A 212 -15.55 -17.76 -21.06
N LYS A 213 -14.53 -16.89 -20.97
CA LYS A 213 -13.12 -17.30 -21.10
C LYS A 213 -12.71 -18.28 -20.01
N ARG A 214 -13.01 -17.98 -18.75
CA ARG A 214 -12.73 -18.88 -17.61
C ARG A 214 -13.46 -20.21 -17.74
N ARG A 215 -14.74 -20.19 -18.14
CA ARG A 215 -15.55 -21.39 -18.37
C ARG A 215 -14.93 -22.29 -19.45
N ARG A 216 -14.46 -21.73 -20.56
CA ARG A 216 -13.75 -22.47 -21.62
C ARG A 216 -12.46 -23.13 -21.10
N ILE A 217 -11.68 -22.42 -20.28
CA ILE A 217 -10.45 -22.95 -19.67
C ILE A 217 -10.79 -24.12 -18.74
N GLN A 218 -11.77 -23.97 -17.86
CA GLN A 218 -12.19 -25.02 -16.93
C GLN A 218 -12.77 -26.25 -17.65
N LYS A 219 -13.43 -26.06 -18.80
CA LYS A 219 -13.92 -27.16 -19.64
C LYS A 219 -12.77 -27.95 -20.28
N LYS A 220 -11.77 -27.24 -20.85
CA LYS A 220 -10.63 -27.85 -21.55
C LYS A 220 -9.55 -28.41 -20.61
N LEU A 221 -9.37 -27.80 -19.44
CA LEU A 221 -8.34 -28.16 -18.46
C LEU A 221 -9.01 -28.45 -17.11
N LYS A 222 -8.99 -29.72 -16.70
CA LYS A 222 -9.57 -30.17 -15.42
C LYS A 222 -8.69 -29.81 -14.22
N THR A 223 -7.38 -30.05 -14.32
CA THR A 223 -6.38 -29.78 -13.27
C THR A 223 -5.07 -29.27 -13.88
N GLY A 224 -4.06 -28.99 -13.05
CA GLY A 224 -2.69 -28.70 -13.50
C GLY A 224 -2.25 -27.22 -13.45
N LYS A 225 -0.92 -27.02 -13.51
CA LYS A 225 -0.26 -25.70 -13.40
C LYS A 225 -0.78 -24.69 -14.43
N LYS A 226 -0.87 -25.12 -15.69
CA LYS A 226 -1.37 -24.30 -16.82
C LYS A 226 -2.80 -23.80 -16.61
N ARG A 227 -3.68 -24.61 -16.00
CA ARG A 227 -5.05 -24.21 -15.66
C ARG A 227 -5.04 -23.07 -14.66
N ARG A 228 -4.24 -23.21 -13.59
CA ARG A 228 -4.11 -22.20 -12.53
C ARG A 228 -3.59 -20.88 -13.10
N GLU A 229 -2.51 -20.93 -13.87
CA GLU A 229 -1.91 -19.74 -14.50
C GLU A 229 -2.88 -19.01 -15.44
N LEU A 230 -3.62 -19.74 -16.27
CA LEU A 230 -4.60 -19.13 -17.18
C LEU A 230 -5.77 -18.50 -16.41
N LEU A 231 -6.31 -19.18 -15.40
CA LEU A 231 -7.39 -18.63 -14.58
C LEU A 231 -6.94 -17.39 -13.81
N GLU A 232 -5.72 -17.40 -13.27
CA GLU A 232 -5.10 -16.26 -12.60
C GLU A 232 -4.90 -15.09 -13.56
N LYS A 233 -4.29 -15.33 -14.72
CA LYS A 233 -4.10 -14.32 -15.78
C LYS A 233 -5.40 -13.64 -16.18
N TYR A 234 -6.48 -14.40 -16.43
CA TYR A 234 -7.76 -13.82 -16.84
C TYR A 234 -8.54 -13.20 -15.69
N GLY A 235 -8.39 -13.70 -14.46
CA GLY A 235 -8.94 -13.07 -13.27
C GLY A 235 -8.28 -11.72 -12.98
N GLU A 236 -6.96 -11.63 -13.11
CA GLU A 236 -6.20 -10.39 -12.96
C GLU A 236 -6.59 -9.38 -14.04
N ARG A 237 -6.67 -9.79 -15.30
CA ARG A 237 -7.09 -8.92 -16.40
C ARG A 237 -8.50 -8.35 -16.23
N GLU A 238 -9.46 -9.16 -15.80
CA GLU A 238 -10.83 -8.69 -15.51
C GLU A 238 -10.80 -7.66 -14.39
N ARG A 239 -10.12 -7.98 -13.27
CA ARG A 239 -10.00 -7.09 -12.12
C ARG A 239 -9.37 -5.75 -12.48
N ASN A 240 -8.27 -5.77 -13.24
CA ASN A 240 -7.57 -4.55 -13.64
C ASN A 240 -8.46 -3.68 -14.54
N ARG A 241 -9.22 -4.29 -15.46
CA ARG A 241 -10.13 -3.56 -16.34
C ARG A 241 -11.32 -2.94 -15.59
N LEU A 242 -11.92 -3.68 -14.66
CA LEU A 242 -13.01 -3.17 -13.83
C LEU A 242 -12.52 -2.06 -12.88
N ASN A 243 -11.35 -2.23 -12.27
CA ASN A 243 -10.77 -1.19 -11.41
C ASN A 243 -10.50 0.11 -12.18
N ASP A 244 -9.95 0.04 -13.39
CA ASP A 244 -9.75 1.22 -14.25
C ASP A 244 -11.08 1.93 -14.56
N LEU A 245 -12.13 1.17 -14.92
CA LEU A 245 -13.47 1.68 -15.13
C LEU A 245 -14.02 2.38 -13.89
N TYR A 246 -13.90 1.75 -12.71
CA TYR A 246 -14.36 2.34 -11.45
C TYR A 246 -13.60 3.60 -11.07
N HIS A 247 -12.29 3.66 -11.29
CA HIS A 247 -11.51 4.86 -11.02
C HIS A 247 -11.93 6.02 -11.92
N LYS A 248 -12.16 5.77 -13.21
CA LYS A 248 -12.64 6.80 -14.15
C LYS A 248 -14.03 7.29 -13.79
N LEU A 249 -14.93 6.37 -13.45
CA LEU A 249 -16.29 6.68 -13.03
C LEU A 249 -16.32 7.49 -11.74
N ALA A 250 -15.56 7.08 -10.72
CA ALA A 250 -15.47 7.80 -9.45
C ALA A 250 -14.92 9.23 -9.66
N ASN A 251 -13.86 9.39 -10.46
CA ASN A 251 -13.33 10.71 -10.80
C ASN A 251 -14.38 11.56 -11.53
N LYS A 252 -15.18 10.96 -12.41
CA LYS A 252 -16.25 11.69 -13.10
C LYS A 252 -17.36 12.15 -12.17
N ILE A 253 -17.75 11.30 -11.22
CA ILE A 253 -18.73 11.64 -10.18
C ILE A 253 -18.22 12.80 -9.33
N VAL A 254 -16.96 12.76 -8.90
CA VAL A 254 -16.33 13.86 -8.15
C VAL A 254 -16.29 15.14 -8.97
N GLU A 255 -15.90 15.09 -10.24
CA GLU A 255 -15.89 16.25 -11.15
C GLU A 255 -17.29 16.89 -11.28
N LEU A 256 -18.35 16.07 -11.35
CA LEU A 256 -19.72 16.55 -11.41
C LEU A 256 -20.18 17.14 -10.06
N ALA A 257 -19.81 16.50 -8.95
CA ALA A 257 -20.11 17.00 -7.62
C ALA A 257 -19.43 18.34 -7.33
N GLU A 258 -18.18 18.54 -7.77
CA GLU A 258 -17.48 19.82 -7.64
C GLU A 258 -18.06 20.93 -8.53
N ARG A 259 -18.65 20.56 -9.68
CA ARG A 259 -19.24 21.52 -10.62
C ARG A 259 -20.63 21.99 -10.20
N TYR A 260 -21.44 21.08 -9.67
CA TYR A 260 -22.86 21.30 -9.39
C TYR A 260 -23.21 21.34 -7.90
N GLY A 261 -22.29 20.97 -7.01
CA GLY A 261 -22.44 20.99 -5.55
C GLY A 261 -21.71 22.15 -4.88
#